data_AF-A0A4Z2DPV7-F1
#
_entry.id   AF-A0A4Z2DPV7-F1
#
_cell.length_a   1.000
_cell.length_b   1.000
_cell.length_c   1.000
_cell.angle_alpha   90.00
_cell.angle_beta   90.00
_cell.angle_gamma   90.00
#
_symmetry.space_group_name_H-M   'P 1'
#
loop_
_entity.id
_entity.type
_entity.pdbx_description
1 polymer ?
#
loop_
_entity_poly.entity_id
_entity_poly.type
_entity_poly.pdbx_seq_one_letter_code
_entity_poly.pdbx_strand_id
1 'polypeptide(L)'
;MRKYGVKSDMIECRRLELDSMTSIRRFAAGILADFSQLDCVIIQSPSCISSIIAGKRRFTHDGFEHELGVNYFAAYLLSRLLIDKLNENKGRLIFVMDTQAADTAQENAINQSKTSQVTIPLDNINWENDKDYTPENAYQRAQWFLLMFADELTRRNSTTDKKASILIANPRISRGISPEMDKKHADNEIFWKLLNIFLDVCPRLISRKTSGTTILCATSDSSIIDLTDNNIDNKSNSTVHCAPIYQDLRLLISSNENNKTIEDRRQASELLWKLSEKWTRLDTHPNALPLPTRQSVQNDSRSDTSVNSIPTIHA
;
A
#
# COMPACT_ATOMS: atom_id res chain seq x y z
N MET A 1 -12.89 1.32 -21.65
CA MET A 1 -11.92 0.45 -22.36
C MET A 1 -12.05 0.56 -23.88
N ARG A 2 -13.20 0.25 -24.51
CA ARG A 2 -13.40 0.45 -25.97
C ARG A 2 -13.11 1.88 -26.48
N LYS A 3 -13.40 2.90 -25.67
CA LYS A 3 -13.14 4.32 -26.01
C LYS A 3 -11.63 4.65 -26.18
N TYR A 4 -10.72 3.85 -25.62
CA TYR A 4 -9.28 4.12 -25.62
C TYR A 4 -8.47 3.10 -26.43
N GLY A 5 -9.11 2.27 -27.26
CA GLY A 5 -8.42 1.31 -28.12
C GLY A 5 -7.75 0.13 -27.40
N VAL A 6 -7.90 0.01 -26.07
CA VAL A 6 -7.38 -1.13 -25.33
C VAL A 6 -8.22 -2.36 -25.66
N LYS A 7 -7.58 -3.36 -26.26
CA LYS A 7 -8.20 -4.64 -26.54
C LYS A 7 -8.46 -5.38 -25.22
N SER A 8 -9.57 -6.13 -25.17
CA SER A 8 -9.99 -6.80 -23.94
C SER A 8 -9.04 -7.91 -23.49
N ASP A 9 -8.22 -8.45 -24.40
CA ASP A 9 -7.19 -9.45 -24.15
C ASP A 9 -5.93 -8.88 -23.48
N MET A 10 -5.77 -7.55 -23.46
CA MET A 10 -4.67 -6.86 -22.77
C MET A 10 -4.93 -6.62 -21.28
N ILE A 11 -6.11 -6.97 -20.78
CA ILE A 11 -6.52 -6.70 -19.40
C ILE A 11 -7.07 -7.98 -18.80
N GLU A 12 -6.42 -8.44 -17.74
CA GLU A 12 -6.89 -9.54 -16.92
C GLU A 12 -7.39 -9.04 -15.57
N CYS A 13 -8.57 -9.50 -15.15
CA CYS A 13 -9.12 -9.22 -13.83
C CYS A 13 -9.09 -10.49 -12.99
N ARG A 14 -8.48 -10.41 -11.81
CA ARG A 14 -8.40 -11.52 -10.85
C ARG A 14 -8.96 -11.08 -9.51
N ARG A 15 -9.62 -12.02 -8.82
CA ARG A 15 -10.14 -11.77 -7.46
C ARG A 15 -8.98 -11.65 -6.48
N LEU A 16 -9.00 -10.57 -5.70
CA LEU A 16 -8.09 -10.32 -4.59
C LEU A 16 -8.89 -9.70 -3.45
N GLU A 17 -9.10 -10.48 -2.40
CA GLU A 17 -9.63 -10.02 -1.12
C GLU A 17 -8.47 -9.72 -0.19
N LEU A 18 -8.34 -8.44 0.21
CA LEU A 18 -7.23 -7.95 1.02
C LEU A 18 -7.41 -8.25 2.52
N ASP A 19 -8.62 -8.59 2.96
CA ASP A 19 -8.94 -9.00 4.32
C ASP A 19 -8.77 -10.51 4.56
N SER A 20 -8.13 -11.23 3.63
CA SER A 20 -7.78 -12.64 3.76
C SER A 20 -6.37 -12.92 3.24
N MET A 21 -5.47 -13.34 4.13
CA MET A 21 -4.11 -13.76 3.76
C MET A 21 -4.10 -14.97 2.84
N THR A 22 -5.10 -15.85 2.95
CA THR A 22 -5.26 -16.99 2.03
C THR A 22 -5.58 -16.51 0.61
N SER A 23 -6.48 -15.53 0.48
CA SER A 23 -6.79 -14.89 -0.81
C SER A 23 -5.55 -14.23 -1.42
N ILE A 24 -4.80 -13.45 -0.63
CA ILE A 24 -3.57 -12.78 -1.08
C ILE A 24 -2.54 -13.79 -1.59
N ARG A 25 -2.32 -14.89 -0.86
CA ARG A 25 -1.39 -15.96 -1.26
C ARG A 25 -1.81 -16.65 -2.55
N ARG A 26 -3.12 -16.93 -2.72
CA ARG A 26 -3.66 -17.53 -3.94
C ARG A 26 -3.52 -16.59 -5.14
N PHE A 27 -3.80 -15.30 -4.94
CA PHE A 27 -3.61 -14.28 -5.97
C PHE A 27 -2.15 -14.22 -6.42
N ALA A 28 -1.22 -14.09 -5.47
CA ALA A 28 0.22 -14.06 -5.79
C ALA A 28 0.69 -15.33 -6.50
N ALA A 29 0.24 -16.52 -6.06
CA ALA A 29 0.55 -17.77 -6.72
C ALA A 29 0.06 -17.82 -8.17
N GLY A 30 -1.16 -17.33 -8.43
CA GLY A 30 -1.70 -17.22 -9.79
C GLY A 30 -0.84 -16.32 -10.67
N ILE A 31 -0.46 -15.15 -10.16
CA ILE A 31 0.41 -14.21 -10.90
C ILE A 31 1.75 -14.85 -11.23
N LEU A 32 2.41 -15.47 -10.25
CA LEU A 32 3.73 -16.08 -10.42
C LEU A 32 3.72 -17.32 -11.33
N ALA A 33 2.59 -18.03 -11.41
CA ALA A 33 2.43 -19.18 -12.30
C ALA A 33 2.22 -18.76 -13.76
N ASP A 34 1.46 -17.68 -14.00
CA ASP A 34 1.04 -17.29 -15.33
C ASP A 34 2.01 -16.29 -15.99
N PHE A 35 2.75 -15.50 -15.20
CA PHE A 35 3.66 -14.47 -15.68
C PHE A 35 5.12 -14.77 -15.35
N SER A 36 5.91 -15.03 -16.40
CA SER A 36 7.36 -15.28 -16.28
C SER A 36 8.18 -14.03 -15.96
N GLN A 37 7.59 -12.83 -16.05
CA GLN A 37 8.21 -11.54 -15.76
C GLN A 37 7.18 -10.61 -15.11
N LEU A 38 7.64 -9.74 -14.20
CA LEU A 38 6.86 -8.67 -13.62
C LEU A 38 7.65 -7.36 -13.74
N ASP A 39 7.14 -6.41 -14.52
CA ASP A 39 7.80 -5.11 -14.74
C ASP A 39 7.42 -4.08 -13.68
N CYS A 40 6.15 -4.06 -13.28
CA CYS A 40 5.61 -3.04 -12.38
C CYS A 40 4.45 -3.60 -11.58
N VAL A 41 4.49 -3.39 -10.27
CA VAL A 41 3.41 -3.69 -9.33
C VAL A 41 3.03 -2.40 -8.62
N ILE A 42 1.77 -1.99 -8.76
CA ILE A 42 1.20 -0.85 -8.04
C ILE A 42 0.28 -1.41 -6.96
N ILE A 43 0.63 -1.16 -5.70
CA ILE A 43 -0.20 -1.50 -4.55
C ILE A 43 -0.91 -0.23 -4.10
N GLN A 44 -2.21 -0.20 -4.32
CA GLN A 44 -3.08 0.88 -3.88
C GLN A 44 -4.16 0.30 -2.99
N SER A 45 -4.12 0.66 -1.70
CA SER A 45 -5.13 0.20 -0.76
C SER A 45 -6.46 0.97 -0.93
N PRO A 46 -7.60 0.35 -0.64
CA PRO A 46 -8.92 0.93 -0.92
C PRO A 46 -9.20 2.20 -0.10
N SER A 47 -8.72 2.26 1.15
CA SER A 47 -8.97 3.40 2.04
C SER A 47 -8.22 4.66 1.61
N CYS A 48 -7.15 4.57 0.80
CA CYS A 48 -6.50 5.74 0.21
C CYS A 48 -7.38 6.49 -0.80
N ILE A 49 -8.46 5.87 -1.29
CA ILE A 49 -9.40 6.47 -2.25
C ILE A 49 -10.69 6.92 -1.55
N SER A 50 -11.06 6.26 -0.43
CA SER A 50 -12.24 6.60 0.36
C SER A 50 -11.89 7.63 1.44
N SER A 51 -12.32 8.88 1.26
CA SER A 51 -12.25 9.92 2.29
C SER A 51 -13.19 9.67 3.48
N ILE A 52 -13.95 8.57 3.45
CA ILE A 52 -14.86 8.17 4.51
C ILE A 52 -14.35 6.83 5.05
N ILE A 53 -13.80 6.88 6.25
CA ILE A 53 -13.50 5.70 7.06
C ILE A 53 -14.50 5.73 8.21
N ALA A 54 -15.68 5.18 7.96
CA ALA A 54 -16.78 5.15 8.92
C ALA A 54 -17.04 3.71 9.35
N GLY A 55 -17.23 3.49 10.64
CA GLY A 55 -17.62 2.19 11.16
C GLY A 55 -17.13 1.92 12.56
N LYS A 56 -17.72 0.89 13.18
CA LYS A 56 -17.18 0.29 14.40
C LYS A 56 -15.96 -0.53 14.06
N ARG A 57 -15.07 -0.73 15.04
CA ARG A 57 -13.96 -1.68 14.93
C ARG A 57 -14.46 -3.02 14.43
N ARG A 58 -13.82 -3.55 13.39
CA ARG A 58 -14.11 -4.86 12.81
C ARG A 58 -12.81 -5.55 12.45
N PHE A 59 -12.90 -6.86 12.24
CA PHE A 59 -11.75 -7.69 11.97
C PHE A 59 -11.73 -8.23 10.55
N THR A 60 -10.54 -8.47 10.03
CA THR A 60 -10.31 -9.29 8.85
C THR A 60 -10.57 -10.76 9.15
N HIS A 61 -10.58 -11.62 8.12
CA HIS A 61 -10.69 -13.06 8.29
C HIS A 61 -9.55 -13.66 9.12
N ASP A 62 -8.41 -12.97 9.17
CA ASP A 62 -7.21 -13.39 9.92
C ASP A 62 -7.12 -12.77 11.32
N GLY A 63 -8.13 -12.01 11.76
CA GLY A 63 -8.21 -11.45 13.12
C GLY A 63 -7.48 -10.11 13.33
N PHE A 64 -7.04 -9.45 12.26
CA PHE A 64 -6.48 -8.10 12.34
C PHE A 64 -7.60 -7.06 12.35
N GLU A 65 -7.39 -5.96 13.06
CA GLU A 65 -8.17 -4.75 12.87
C GLU A 65 -8.18 -4.40 11.38
N HIS A 66 -9.35 -4.02 10.87
CA HIS A 66 -9.59 -3.98 9.45
C HIS A 66 -8.65 -3.05 8.68
N GLU A 67 -8.50 -1.79 9.11
CA GLU A 67 -7.65 -0.83 8.38
C GLU A 67 -6.18 -1.30 8.39
N LEU A 68 -5.71 -1.81 9.51
CA LEU A 68 -4.38 -2.41 9.63
C LEU A 68 -4.23 -3.64 8.72
N GLY A 69 -5.23 -4.51 8.68
CA GLY A 69 -5.25 -5.71 7.85
C GLY A 69 -5.20 -5.40 6.35
N VAL A 70 -6.11 -4.55 5.86
CA VAL A 70 -6.28 -4.31 4.42
C VAL A 70 -5.30 -3.29 3.84
N ASN A 71 -4.84 -2.32 4.62
CA ASN A 71 -3.91 -1.30 4.12
C ASN A 71 -2.45 -1.69 4.36
N TYR A 72 -2.14 -2.31 5.50
CA TYR A 72 -0.77 -2.65 5.86
C TYR A 72 -0.43 -4.13 5.65
N PHE A 73 -1.07 -5.06 6.36
CA PHE A 73 -0.68 -6.48 6.27
C PHE A 73 -0.89 -7.08 4.88
N ALA A 74 -1.95 -6.67 4.18
CA ALA A 74 -2.18 -7.09 2.81
C ALA A 74 -1.08 -6.62 1.85
N ALA A 75 -0.70 -5.34 1.94
CA ALA A 75 0.39 -4.77 1.16
C ALA A 75 1.72 -5.44 1.50
N TYR A 76 2.02 -5.60 2.79
CA TYR A 76 3.21 -6.29 3.28
C TYR A 76 3.34 -7.71 2.69
N LEU A 77 2.31 -8.53 2.85
CA LEU A 77 2.33 -9.92 2.37
C LEU A 77 2.44 -9.98 0.85
N LEU A 78 1.63 -9.20 0.13
CA LEU A 78 1.63 -9.20 -1.33
C LEU A 78 2.99 -8.74 -1.89
N SER A 79 3.57 -7.66 -1.36
CA SER A 79 4.91 -7.20 -1.74
C SER A 79 5.96 -8.29 -1.50
N ARG A 80 5.96 -8.91 -0.32
CA ARG A 80 6.93 -9.94 0.03
C ARG A 80 6.84 -11.19 -0.84
N LEU A 81 5.65 -11.54 -1.34
CA LEU A 81 5.45 -12.66 -2.25
C LEU A 81 5.89 -12.36 -3.70
N LEU A 82 5.86 -11.10 -4.12
CA LEU A 82 6.14 -10.70 -5.51
C LEU A 82 7.53 -10.06 -5.71
N ILE A 83 8.21 -9.64 -4.64
CA ILE A 83 9.45 -8.85 -4.73
C ILE A 83 10.57 -9.59 -5.44
N ASP A 84 10.72 -10.90 -5.24
CA ASP A 84 11.78 -11.66 -5.90
C ASP A 84 11.60 -11.67 -7.42
N LYS A 85 10.36 -11.80 -7.89
CA LYS A 85 10.02 -11.76 -9.32
C LYS A 85 10.25 -10.37 -9.92
N LEU A 86 9.97 -9.31 -9.16
CA LEU A 86 10.30 -7.95 -9.55
C LEU A 86 11.82 -7.75 -9.61
N ASN A 87 12.58 -8.30 -8.66
CA ASN A 87 14.04 -8.19 -8.63
C ASN A 87 14.69 -8.86 -9.85
N GLU A 88 14.23 -10.06 -10.23
CA GLU A 88 14.68 -10.77 -11.44
C GLU A 88 14.58 -9.91 -12.70
N ASN A 89 13.54 -9.07 -12.77
CA ASN A 89 13.24 -8.25 -13.94
C ASN A 89 13.66 -6.77 -13.77
N LYS A 90 14.33 -6.40 -12.68
CA LYS A 90 14.60 -4.99 -12.31
C LYS A 90 13.34 -4.12 -12.41
N GLY A 91 12.23 -4.69 -11.99
CA GLY A 91 10.92 -4.07 -12.05
C GLY A 91 10.74 -2.98 -11.01
N ARG A 92 9.49 -2.55 -10.81
CA ARG A 92 9.11 -1.49 -9.88
C ARG A 92 8.02 -1.95 -8.94
N LEU A 93 8.17 -1.62 -7.67
CA LEU A 93 7.13 -1.75 -6.67
C LEU A 93 6.72 -0.35 -6.21
N ILE A 94 5.46 0.01 -6.47
CA ILE A 94 4.93 1.35 -6.18
C ILE A 94 3.87 1.23 -5.10
N PHE A 95 4.10 1.87 -3.96
CA PHE A 95 3.11 2.02 -2.90
C PHE A 95 2.35 3.33 -3.09
N VAL A 96 1.04 3.25 -3.25
CA VAL A 96 0.16 4.42 -3.25
C VAL A 96 -0.38 4.60 -1.83
N MET A 97 0.10 5.62 -1.12
CA MET A 97 -0.24 5.84 0.29
C MET A 97 -0.31 7.31 0.68
N ASP A 98 -1.01 7.59 1.77
CA ASP A 98 -1.16 8.93 2.34
C ASP A 98 -0.05 9.22 3.35
N THR A 99 1.01 9.89 2.89
CA THR A 99 2.15 10.20 3.76
C THR A 99 1.80 11.21 4.86
N GLN A 100 0.79 12.07 4.68
CA GLN A 100 0.36 12.99 5.73
C GLN A 100 -0.31 12.24 6.89
N ALA A 101 -1.13 11.24 6.57
CA ALA A 101 -1.70 10.35 7.58
C ALA A 101 -0.62 9.55 8.31
N ALA A 102 0.42 9.11 7.59
CA ALA A 102 1.59 8.46 8.19
C ALA A 102 2.32 9.39 9.17
N ASP A 103 2.63 10.62 8.75
CA ASP A 103 3.32 11.63 9.57
C ASP A 103 2.52 11.95 10.83
N THR A 104 1.19 12.14 10.70
CA THR A 104 0.29 12.38 11.83
C THR A 104 0.34 11.24 12.86
N ALA A 105 0.32 9.98 12.41
CA ALA A 105 0.39 8.83 13.31
C ALA A 105 1.75 8.76 14.03
N GLN A 106 2.83 9.07 13.32
CA GLN A 106 4.18 9.10 13.87
C GLN A 106 4.31 10.19 14.93
N GLU A 107 3.86 11.42 14.65
CA GLU A 107 3.86 12.52 15.62
C GLU A 107 3.05 12.17 16.87
N ASN A 108 1.88 11.57 16.70
CA ASN A 108 1.07 11.09 17.82
C ASN A 108 1.80 10.04 18.67
N ALA A 109 2.51 9.09 18.03
CA ALA A 109 3.29 8.09 18.74
C ALA A 109 4.47 8.69 19.51
N ILE A 110 5.15 9.70 18.94
CA ILE A 110 6.23 10.44 19.61
C ILE A 110 5.69 11.22 20.81
N ASN A 111 4.58 11.94 20.64
CA ASN A 111 3.97 12.75 21.70
C ASN A 111 3.45 11.91 22.87
N GLN A 112 3.05 10.66 22.62
CA GLN A 112 2.66 9.71 23.67
C GLN A 112 3.87 9.06 24.36
N SER A 113 5.06 9.12 23.74
CA SER A 113 6.28 8.54 24.28
C SER A 113 6.93 9.46 25.32
N LYS A 114 7.17 8.93 26.52
CA LYS A 114 7.88 9.66 27.60
C LYS A 114 9.34 10.00 27.23
N THR A 115 9.91 9.31 26.25
CA THR A 115 11.32 9.43 25.84
C THR A 115 11.50 10.24 24.56
N SER A 116 10.40 10.78 23.97
CA SER A 116 10.38 11.39 22.64
C SER A 116 10.91 10.49 21.52
N GLN A 117 11.00 9.18 21.77
CA GLN A 117 11.42 8.18 20.79
C GLN A 117 10.22 7.59 20.07
N VAL A 118 10.38 7.38 18.77
CA VAL A 118 9.41 6.67 17.93
C VAL A 118 9.27 5.24 18.45
N THR A 119 8.11 4.92 19.02
CA THR A 119 7.84 3.59 19.61
C THR A 119 6.55 3.03 19.05
N ILE A 120 6.60 1.77 18.60
CA ILE A 120 5.40 1.05 18.16
C ILE A 120 4.56 0.69 19.38
N PRO A 121 3.24 0.94 19.37
CA PRO A 121 2.36 0.59 20.49
C PRO A 121 2.11 -0.93 20.53
N LEU A 122 3.09 -1.72 20.99
CA LEU A 122 3.04 -3.19 20.99
C LEU A 122 1.83 -3.75 21.74
N ASP A 123 1.48 -3.15 22.87
CA ASP A 123 0.36 -3.61 23.71
C ASP A 123 -1.02 -3.28 23.11
N ASN A 124 -1.08 -2.46 22.06
CA ASN A 124 -2.34 -2.05 21.45
C ASN A 124 -2.25 -1.96 19.92
N ILE A 125 -1.37 -2.73 19.30
CA ILE A 125 -1.10 -2.64 17.86
C ILE A 125 -2.37 -2.94 17.03
N ASN A 126 -3.18 -3.90 17.50
CA ASN A 126 -4.42 -4.33 16.88
C ASN A 126 -5.66 -3.58 17.39
N TRP A 127 -5.47 -2.46 18.11
CA TRP A 127 -6.55 -1.66 18.70
C TRP A 127 -7.48 -2.42 19.66
N GLU A 128 -6.93 -3.32 20.47
CA GLU A 128 -7.69 -4.09 21.45
C GLU A 128 -8.23 -3.23 22.59
N ASN A 129 -7.51 -2.16 22.97
CA ASN A 129 -7.99 -1.14 23.90
C ASN A 129 -8.75 -0.03 23.16
N ASP A 130 -10.07 -0.01 23.32
CA ASP A 130 -11.04 0.84 22.60
C ASP A 130 -11.02 2.34 23.00
N LYS A 131 -10.15 2.75 23.94
CA LYS A 131 -10.17 4.12 24.48
C LYS A 131 -9.74 5.19 23.47
N ASP A 132 -8.80 4.86 22.59
CA ASP A 132 -8.26 5.78 21.58
C ASP A 132 -8.56 5.32 20.14
N TYR A 133 -9.37 4.27 20.00
CA TYR A 133 -9.72 3.75 18.68
C TYR A 133 -10.65 4.73 17.97
N THR A 134 -10.19 5.19 16.81
CA THR A 134 -11.06 5.73 15.77
C THR A 134 -10.65 5.09 14.45
N PRO A 135 -11.59 4.91 13.49
CA PRO A 135 -11.21 4.39 12.17
C PRO A 135 -10.15 5.26 11.48
N GLU A 136 -10.16 6.57 11.73
CA GLU A 136 -9.11 7.48 11.26
C GLU A 136 -7.75 7.16 11.88
N ASN A 137 -7.66 7.00 13.20
CA ASN A 137 -6.41 6.65 13.87
C ASN A 137 -5.89 5.29 13.41
N ALA A 138 -6.79 4.32 13.18
CA ALA A 138 -6.43 3.00 12.69
C ALA A 138 -5.85 3.05 11.27
N TYR A 139 -6.47 3.83 10.39
CA TYR A 139 -5.95 4.10 9.05
C TYR A 139 -4.60 4.84 9.09
N GLN A 140 -4.49 5.93 9.85
CA GLN A 140 -3.24 6.68 10.00
C GLN A 140 -2.09 5.78 10.46
N ARG A 141 -2.34 4.91 11.45
CA ARG A 141 -1.37 3.89 11.88
C ARG A 141 -0.99 2.93 10.75
N ALA A 142 -1.96 2.45 9.97
CA ALA A 142 -1.68 1.56 8.85
C ALA A 142 -0.82 2.24 7.77
N GLN A 143 -1.07 3.52 7.46
CA GLN A 143 -0.24 4.30 6.53
C GLN A 143 1.17 4.52 7.07
N TRP A 144 1.31 4.80 8.37
CA TRP A 144 2.63 4.90 9.01
C TRP A 144 3.42 3.60 8.97
N PHE A 145 2.77 2.47 9.24
CA PHE A 145 3.41 1.16 9.14
C PHE A 145 3.79 0.82 7.70
N LEU A 146 2.96 1.21 6.73
CA LEU A 146 3.26 1.04 5.31
C LEU A 146 4.47 1.88 4.88
N LEU A 147 4.59 3.12 5.37
CA LEU A 147 5.75 3.98 5.16
C LEU A 147 7.03 3.37 5.74
N MET A 148 7.00 2.96 7.01
CA MET A 148 8.15 2.29 7.65
C MET A 148 8.55 1.00 6.94
N PHE A 149 7.56 0.24 6.44
CA PHE A 149 7.82 -0.96 5.65
C PHE A 149 8.44 -0.64 4.29
N ALA A 150 7.96 0.38 3.57
CA ALA A 150 8.52 0.77 2.29
C ALA A 150 9.99 1.20 2.43
N ASP A 151 10.31 2.01 3.43
CA ASP A 151 11.68 2.42 3.76
C ASP A 151 12.56 1.20 4.08
N GLU A 152 12.10 0.32 4.95
CA GLU A 152 12.86 -0.87 5.35
C GLU A 152 13.02 -1.87 4.20
N LEU A 153 12.02 -1.99 3.33
CA LEU A 153 12.09 -2.81 2.12
C LEU A 153 13.12 -2.24 1.16
N THR A 154 13.14 -0.92 0.93
CA THR A 154 14.15 -0.25 0.09
C THR A 154 15.54 -0.52 0.62
N ARG A 155 15.79 -0.27 1.90
CA ARG A 155 17.08 -0.53 2.53
C ARG A 155 17.54 -1.97 2.38
N ARG A 156 16.64 -2.94 2.57
CA ARG A 156 16.94 -4.38 2.37
C ARG A 156 17.17 -4.71 0.89
N ASN A 157 16.51 -4.01 -0.02
CA ASN A 157 16.69 -4.18 -1.47
C ASN A 157 18.01 -3.56 -1.97
N SER A 158 18.49 -2.47 -1.37
CA SER A 158 19.71 -1.78 -1.79
C SER A 158 21.01 -2.58 -1.57
N THR A 159 20.98 -3.65 -0.78
CA THR A 159 22.17 -4.46 -0.44
C THR A 159 22.62 -5.45 -1.54
N THR A 160 22.08 -5.34 -2.75
CA THR A 160 22.20 -6.37 -3.80
C THR A 160 22.14 -5.77 -5.20
N ASP A 161 23.08 -6.13 -6.07
CA ASP A 161 23.39 -5.42 -7.33
C ASP A 161 22.36 -5.47 -8.49
N LYS A 162 21.18 -6.09 -8.31
CA LYS A 162 20.18 -6.23 -9.38
C LYS A 162 18.77 -6.34 -8.81
N LYS A 163 18.20 -5.24 -8.33
CA LYS A 163 16.91 -5.28 -7.64
C LYS A 163 15.92 -4.23 -8.12
N ALA A 164 14.66 -4.49 -7.81
CA ALA A 164 13.53 -3.65 -8.16
C ALA A 164 13.58 -2.30 -7.44
N SER A 165 13.16 -1.24 -8.13
CA SER A 165 12.99 0.08 -7.52
C SER A 165 11.72 0.10 -6.67
N ILE A 166 11.82 0.59 -5.44
CA ILE A 166 10.69 0.72 -4.53
C ILE A 166 10.36 2.20 -4.41
N LEU A 167 9.14 2.59 -4.79
CA LEU A 167 8.74 3.98 -4.90
C LEU A 167 7.46 4.22 -4.11
N ILE A 168 7.31 5.43 -3.58
CA ILE A 168 6.09 5.88 -2.92
C ILE A 168 5.44 6.94 -3.81
N ALA A 169 4.20 6.71 -4.21
CA ALA A 169 3.38 7.70 -4.89
C ALA A 169 2.32 8.21 -3.92
N ASN A 170 2.52 9.41 -3.37
CA ASN A 170 1.47 10.06 -2.61
C ASN A 170 0.47 10.64 -3.60
N PRO A 171 -0.78 10.14 -3.63
CA PRO A 171 -1.78 10.62 -4.58
C PRO A 171 -2.18 12.08 -4.34
N ARG A 172 -1.67 12.71 -3.28
CA ARG A 172 -2.19 13.89 -2.61
C ARG A 172 -3.67 13.63 -2.38
N ILE A 173 -3.97 12.88 -1.32
CA ILE A 173 -5.29 13.01 -0.72
C ILE A 173 -5.31 14.45 -0.23
N SER A 174 -5.77 15.37 -1.07
CA SER A 174 -6.29 16.60 -0.57
C SER A 174 -7.46 16.18 0.32
N ARG A 175 -7.20 16.01 1.61
CA ARG A 175 -7.97 16.80 2.57
C ARG A 175 -7.98 18.18 1.95
N GLY A 176 -9.15 18.74 1.67
CA GLY A 176 -9.20 20.16 1.31
C GLY A 176 -8.25 20.83 2.28
N ILE A 177 -7.13 21.36 1.77
CA ILE A 177 -6.11 21.95 2.62
C ILE A 177 -6.89 23.07 3.30
N SER A 178 -7.23 22.91 4.58
CA SER A 178 -7.48 24.08 5.38
C SER A 178 -6.17 24.86 5.28
N PRO A 179 -6.18 26.06 4.68
CA PRO A 179 -4.98 26.86 4.58
C PRO A 179 -4.35 26.90 5.98
N GLU A 180 -3.03 26.81 6.06
CA GLU A 180 -2.30 26.91 7.32
C GLU A 180 -2.78 28.18 8.03
N MET A 181 -3.62 27.99 9.03
CA MET A 181 -4.33 29.08 9.66
C MET A 181 -3.47 29.60 10.79
N ASP A 182 -2.93 30.79 10.55
CA ASP A 182 -2.31 31.60 11.56
C ASP A 182 -3.30 31.73 12.75
N LYS A 183 -2.85 31.41 13.96
CA LYS A 183 -3.66 31.19 15.18
C LYS A 183 -4.42 32.43 15.70
N LYS A 184 -4.59 33.47 14.88
CA LYS A 184 -5.12 34.79 15.25
C LYS A 184 -6.62 34.98 15.05
N HIS A 185 -7.36 34.04 14.46
CA HIS A 185 -8.79 34.23 14.15
C HIS A 185 -9.69 33.03 14.53
N ALA A 186 -9.65 32.65 15.81
CA ALA A 186 -10.37 31.48 16.36
C ALA A 186 -11.66 31.84 17.14
N ASP A 187 -12.49 32.77 16.66
CA ASP A 187 -13.67 33.22 17.44
C ASP A 187 -15.03 32.68 16.95
N ASN A 188 -15.13 31.94 15.84
CA ASN A 188 -16.43 31.50 15.31
C ASN A 188 -16.51 29.99 15.01
N GLU A 189 -16.73 29.16 16.03
CA GLU A 189 -16.84 27.70 15.92
C GLU A 189 -17.86 27.21 14.87
N ILE A 190 -19.00 27.92 14.71
CA ILE A 190 -20.10 27.47 13.83
C ILE A 190 -19.74 27.69 12.36
N PHE A 191 -19.14 28.84 12.03
CA PHE A 191 -18.65 29.10 10.68
C PHE A 191 -17.53 28.11 10.33
N TRP A 192 -16.63 27.83 11.27
CA TRP A 192 -15.58 26.83 11.07
C TRP A 192 -16.13 25.41 10.89
N LYS A 193 -17.16 25.00 11.63
CA LYS A 193 -17.84 23.70 11.42
C LYS A 193 -18.49 23.62 10.04
N LEU A 194 -19.22 24.65 9.62
CA LEU A 194 -19.88 24.68 8.32
C LEU A 194 -18.88 24.78 7.17
N LEU A 195 -17.81 25.56 7.32
CA LEU A 195 -16.72 25.66 6.37
C LEU A 195 -15.95 24.35 6.27
N ASN A 196 -15.68 23.68 7.40
CA ASN A 196 -15.09 22.34 7.39
C ASN A 196 -16.00 21.35 6.66
N ILE A 197 -17.31 21.34 6.92
CA ILE A 197 -18.26 20.50 6.16
C ILE A 197 -18.21 20.84 4.66
N PHE A 198 -18.17 22.11 4.28
CA PHE A 198 -18.14 22.54 2.88
C PHE A 198 -16.81 22.17 2.19
N LEU A 199 -15.67 22.44 2.82
CA LEU A 199 -14.33 22.11 2.34
C LEU A 199 -14.08 20.60 2.31
N ASP A 200 -14.76 19.85 3.16
CA ASP A 200 -14.60 18.41 3.26
C ASP A 200 -15.57 17.69 2.32
N VAL A 201 -16.81 18.16 2.14
CA VAL A 201 -17.83 17.54 1.27
C VAL A 201 -17.69 17.92 -0.21
N CYS A 202 -17.39 19.18 -0.56
CA CYS A 202 -17.38 19.62 -1.95
C CYS A 202 -16.27 18.98 -2.82
N PRO A 203 -15.03 18.77 -2.33
CA PRO A 203 -14.02 18.02 -3.07
C PRO A 203 -14.33 16.53 -3.25
N ARG A 204 -15.33 15.98 -2.54
CA ARG A 204 -15.78 14.58 -2.65
C ARG A 204 -16.69 14.30 -3.84
N LEU A 205 -17.26 15.34 -4.45
CA LEU A 205 -18.16 15.24 -5.62
C LEU A 205 -17.41 15.37 -6.97
N ILE A 206 -16.14 15.76 -6.95
CA ILE A 206 -15.31 15.89 -8.14
C ILE A 206 -14.64 14.55 -8.39
N SER A 207 -15.00 13.88 -9.50
CA SER A 207 -14.35 12.65 -9.96
C SER A 207 -12.83 12.85 -10.01
N ARG A 208 -12.12 12.19 -9.09
CA ARG A 208 -10.67 12.31 -8.98
C ARG A 208 -10.05 11.51 -10.12
N LYS A 209 -9.42 12.24 -11.05
CA LYS A 209 -8.54 11.65 -12.06
C LYS A 209 -7.43 10.89 -11.33
N THR A 210 -7.12 9.68 -11.79
CA THR A 210 -5.95 8.89 -11.40
C THR A 210 -4.76 9.80 -11.13
N SER A 211 -4.11 9.66 -9.97
CA SER A 211 -3.00 10.54 -9.61
C SER A 211 -1.92 10.45 -10.67
N GLY A 212 -1.64 11.55 -11.37
CA GLY A 212 -0.60 11.61 -12.40
C GLY A 212 0.76 11.16 -11.87
N THR A 213 0.98 11.32 -10.56
CA THR A 213 2.16 10.85 -9.84
C THR A 213 2.31 9.33 -9.90
N THR A 214 1.24 8.56 -9.71
CA THR A 214 1.32 7.09 -9.79
C THR A 214 1.69 6.65 -11.21
N ILE A 215 1.12 7.30 -12.23
CA ILE A 215 1.46 7.03 -13.64
C ILE A 215 2.91 7.41 -13.91
N LEU A 216 3.36 8.58 -13.43
CA LEU A 216 4.75 9.00 -13.53
C LEU A 216 5.68 7.92 -12.94
N CYS A 217 5.44 7.46 -11.71
CA CYS A 217 6.26 6.42 -11.09
C CYS A 217 6.25 5.11 -11.90
N ALA A 218 5.10 4.74 -12.49
CA ALA A 218 4.96 3.52 -13.25
C ALA A 218 5.66 3.57 -14.61
N THR A 219 5.61 4.72 -15.31
CA THR A 219 6.01 4.82 -16.72
C THR A 219 7.28 5.62 -16.97
N SER A 220 7.80 6.38 -16.00
CA SER A 220 9.04 7.16 -16.20
C SER A 220 10.21 6.26 -16.52
N ASP A 221 11.20 6.75 -17.28
CA ASP A 221 12.44 6.01 -17.49
C ASP A 221 13.20 5.85 -16.17
N SER A 222 13.84 4.70 -15.97
CA SER A 222 14.59 4.43 -14.74
C SER A 222 15.70 5.47 -14.52
N SER A 223 16.29 6.02 -15.58
CA SER A 223 17.29 7.09 -15.48
C SER A 223 16.76 8.35 -14.81
N ILE A 224 15.49 8.72 -15.01
CA ILE A 224 14.89 9.92 -14.38
C ILE A 224 14.71 9.69 -12.88
N ILE A 225 14.31 8.48 -12.50
CA ILE A 225 14.11 8.07 -11.11
C ILE A 225 15.46 7.94 -10.39
N ASP A 226 16.44 7.30 -11.02
CA ASP A 226 17.79 7.08 -10.48
C ASP A 226 18.63 8.37 -10.44
N LEU A 227 18.45 9.31 -11.37
CA LEU A 227 19.12 10.64 -11.34
C LEU A 227 18.65 11.49 -10.16
N THR A 228 17.38 11.34 -9.77
CA THR A 228 16.88 12.02 -8.57
C THR A 228 17.47 11.43 -7.28
N ASP A 229 17.80 10.13 -7.27
CA ASP A 229 18.46 9.44 -6.16
C ASP A 229 19.95 9.83 -6.07
N ASN A 230 20.68 9.82 -7.19
CA ASN A 230 22.11 10.20 -7.23
C ASN A 230 22.39 11.67 -6.88
N ASN A 231 21.42 12.58 -7.04
CA ASN A 231 21.56 13.97 -6.60
C ASN A 231 21.48 14.11 -5.06
N ILE A 232 20.88 13.14 -4.37
CA ILE A 232 20.80 13.08 -2.90
C ILE A 232 22.14 12.59 -2.33
N ASP A 233 22.74 11.56 -2.94
CA ASP A 233 24.00 10.96 -2.48
C ASP A 233 25.20 11.91 -2.49
N ASN A 234 25.19 12.93 -3.34
CA ASN A 234 26.28 13.92 -3.40
C ASN A 234 26.29 14.93 -2.23
N LYS A 235 25.33 14.87 -1.27
CA LYS A 235 25.25 15.83 -0.14
C LYS A 235 25.21 15.24 1.28
N SER A 236 25.14 13.93 1.48
CA SER A 236 25.08 13.36 2.84
C SER A 236 25.77 12.00 2.99
N ASN A 237 26.91 11.97 3.66
CA ASN A 237 27.67 10.77 4.05
C ASN A 237 26.98 9.95 5.18
N SER A 238 25.69 9.65 5.06
CA SER A 238 24.94 8.79 5.98
C SER A 238 23.86 8.07 5.19
N THR A 239 24.20 6.92 4.59
CA THR A 239 23.38 6.18 3.62
C THR A 239 22.19 5.47 4.28
N VAL A 240 21.16 6.23 4.62
CA VAL A 240 19.85 5.68 4.96
C VAL A 240 19.02 5.67 3.68
N HIS A 241 18.88 4.49 3.06
CA HIS A 241 18.07 4.30 1.87
C HIS A 241 16.58 4.22 2.25
N CYS A 242 15.92 5.37 2.31
CA CYS A 242 14.46 5.47 2.37
C CYS A 242 13.86 5.31 0.96
N ALA A 243 12.59 4.93 0.87
CA ALA A 243 11.91 4.89 -0.42
C ALA A 243 11.65 6.33 -0.93
N PRO A 244 12.00 6.68 -2.18
CA PRO A 244 11.71 8.01 -2.73
C PRO A 244 10.20 8.26 -2.80
N ILE A 245 9.78 9.42 -2.28
CA ILE A 245 8.37 9.84 -2.21
C ILE A 245 8.09 10.83 -3.33
N TYR A 246 7.17 10.49 -4.21
CA TYR A 246 6.69 11.39 -5.25
C TYR A 246 5.31 11.95 -4.87
N GLN A 247 5.13 13.25 -5.09
CA GLN A 247 3.86 13.96 -4.94
C GLN A 247 3.76 15.06 -5.98
N ASP A 248 2.57 15.30 -6.53
CA ASP A 248 2.33 16.33 -7.55
C ASP A 248 3.37 16.31 -8.70
N LEU A 249 3.68 15.11 -9.21
CA LEU A 249 4.66 14.84 -10.27
C LEU A 249 6.11 15.21 -9.92
N ARG A 250 6.45 15.36 -8.64
CA ARG A 250 7.77 15.77 -8.17
C ARG A 250 8.26 14.86 -7.06
N LEU A 251 9.57 14.66 -6.98
CA LEU A 251 10.20 14.04 -5.82
C LEU A 251 10.10 15.01 -4.63
N LEU A 252 9.56 14.54 -3.52
CA LEU A 252 9.62 15.22 -2.23
C LEU A 252 10.99 14.95 -1.61
N ILE A 253 11.76 16.01 -1.42
CA ILE A 253 13.03 15.95 -0.70
C ILE A 253 12.68 16.03 0.79
N SER A 254 12.92 14.96 1.55
CA SER A 254 12.80 15.00 3.01
C SER A 254 13.72 16.09 3.56
N SER A 255 13.14 17.15 4.12
CA SER A 255 13.89 18.25 4.71
C SER A 255 14.43 17.83 6.08
N ASN A 256 15.75 17.67 6.19
CA ASN A 256 16.52 17.61 7.44
C ASN A 256 15.88 16.83 8.60
N GLU A 257 15.66 15.53 8.44
CA GLU A 257 15.52 14.67 9.61
C GLU A 257 16.86 14.55 10.33
N ASN A 258 16.89 14.82 11.64
CA ASN A 258 18.08 14.62 12.46
C ASN A 258 18.45 13.13 12.46
N ASN A 259 19.75 12.80 12.34
CA ASN A 259 20.28 11.42 12.37
C ASN A 259 19.75 10.58 13.54
N LYS A 260 19.46 11.20 14.68
CA LYS A 260 18.89 10.53 15.85
C LYS A 260 17.47 10.02 15.63
N THR A 261 16.62 10.81 14.97
CA THR A 261 15.24 10.44 14.61
C THR A 261 15.26 9.28 13.62
N ILE A 262 16.18 9.30 12.66
CA ILE A 262 16.34 8.23 11.67
C ILE A 262 16.75 6.90 12.33
N GLU A 263 17.70 6.94 13.26
CA GLU A 263 18.16 5.74 13.98
C GLU A 263 17.08 5.20 14.92
N ASP A 264 16.30 6.07 15.57
CA ASP A 264 15.18 5.65 16.41
C ASP A 264 14.04 5.04 15.55
N ARG A 265 13.79 5.58 14.34
CA ARG A 265 12.89 4.95 13.35
C ARG A 265 13.40 3.57 12.92
N ARG A 266 14.71 3.37 12.81
CA ARG A 266 15.30 2.09 12.37
C ARG A 266 14.91 0.93 13.29
N GLN A 267 15.00 1.12 14.61
CA GLN A 267 14.65 0.08 15.58
C GLN A 267 13.17 -0.27 15.51
N ALA A 268 12.30 0.74 15.37
CA ALA A 268 10.88 0.55 15.17
C ALA A 268 10.59 -0.23 13.87
N SER A 269 11.18 0.17 12.75
CA SER A 269 11.01 -0.51 11.45
C SER A 269 11.46 -1.96 11.48
N GLU A 270 12.60 -2.28 12.10
CA GLU A 270 13.07 -3.66 12.24
C GLU A 270 12.15 -4.52 13.12
N LEU A 271 11.62 -3.94 14.19
CA LEU A 271 10.66 -4.59 15.06
C LEU A 271 9.34 -4.86 14.32
N LEU A 272 8.82 -3.86 13.61
CA LEU A 272 7.64 -3.99 12.76
C LEU A 272 7.85 -5.09 11.72
N TRP A 273 8.99 -5.12 11.05
CA TRP A 273 9.32 -6.15 10.06
C TRP A 273 9.19 -7.55 10.64
N LYS A 274 9.86 -7.82 11.77
CA LYS A 274 9.85 -9.14 12.43
C LYS A 274 8.44 -9.54 12.90
N LEU A 275 7.69 -8.57 13.42
CA LEU A 275 6.31 -8.80 13.84
C LEU A 275 5.44 -9.19 12.64
N SER A 276 5.53 -8.43 11.55
CA SER A 276 4.79 -8.66 10.33
C SER A 276 5.14 -10.00 9.68
N GLU A 277 6.40 -10.46 9.71
CA GLU A 277 6.77 -11.80 9.26
C GLU A 277 6.04 -12.90 10.03
N LYS A 278 6.00 -12.79 11.37
CA LYS A 278 5.30 -13.76 12.21
C LYS A 278 3.79 -13.75 11.99
N TRP A 279 3.19 -12.55 11.93
CA TRP A 279 1.75 -12.39 11.81
C TRP A 279 1.23 -12.79 10.43
N THR A 280 2.02 -12.55 9.39
CA THR A 280 1.71 -12.97 8.02
C THR A 280 2.14 -14.41 7.72
N ARG A 281 2.76 -15.10 8.68
CA ARG A 281 3.30 -16.47 8.56
C ARG A 281 4.38 -16.60 7.49
N LEU A 282 5.09 -15.55 7.13
CA LEU A 282 6.23 -15.65 6.20
C LEU A 282 7.45 -16.33 6.81
N ASP A 283 7.54 -16.34 8.14
CA ASP A 283 8.56 -17.07 8.91
C ASP A 283 8.46 -18.59 8.76
N THR A 284 7.23 -19.10 8.61
CA THR A 284 6.92 -20.53 8.54
C THR A 284 6.49 -20.97 7.14
N HIS A 285 5.83 -20.09 6.40
CA HIS A 285 5.30 -20.30 5.06
C HIS A 285 5.71 -19.13 4.15
N PRO A 286 6.98 -19.09 3.71
CA PRO A 286 7.51 -17.96 2.93
C PRO A 286 6.90 -17.86 1.53
N ASN A 287 6.42 -18.98 0.98
CA ASN A 287 5.98 -19.07 -0.41
C ASN A 287 4.47 -18.81 -0.58
N ALA A 288 4.09 -18.44 -1.81
CA ALA A 288 2.69 -18.38 -2.21
C ALA A 288 2.03 -19.78 -2.11
N LEU A 289 0.71 -19.83 -1.94
CA LEU A 289 0.00 -21.12 -1.80
C LEU A 289 0.05 -21.89 -3.12
N PRO A 290 0.30 -23.22 -3.09
CA PRO A 290 0.28 -24.01 -4.31
C PRO A 290 -1.10 -23.94 -4.97
N LEU A 291 -1.12 -23.67 -6.27
CA LEU A 291 -2.36 -23.67 -7.02
C LEU A 291 -2.95 -25.09 -7.07
N PRO A 292 -4.29 -25.25 -7.02
CA PRO A 292 -4.91 -26.53 -7.31
C PRO A 292 -4.44 -27.03 -8.68
N THR A 293 -4.16 -28.32 -8.80
CA THR A 293 -3.78 -28.93 -10.07
C THR A 293 -4.90 -28.65 -11.07
N ARG A 294 -4.61 -27.86 -12.11
CA ARG A 294 -5.55 -27.62 -13.20
C ARG A 294 -5.83 -28.98 -13.83
N GLN A 295 -7.01 -29.53 -13.65
CA GLN A 295 -7.43 -30.68 -14.44
C GLN A 295 -7.35 -30.22 -15.90
N SER A 296 -6.47 -30.85 -16.67
CA SER A 296 -6.41 -30.61 -18.11
C SER A 296 -7.79 -30.90 -18.65
N VAL A 297 -8.45 -29.88 -19.20
CA VAL A 297 -9.60 -30.09 -20.06
C VAL A 297 -9.05 -30.90 -21.23
N GLN A 298 -9.27 -32.22 -21.20
CA GLN A 298 -9.11 -33.05 -22.37
C GLN A 298 -10.08 -32.47 -23.40
N ASN A 299 -9.54 -31.77 -24.40
CA ASN A 299 -10.25 -31.54 -25.64
C ASN A 299 -10.46 -32.93 -26.25
N ASP A 300 -11.56 -33.58 -25.88
CA ASP A 300 -12.09 -34.70 -26.64
C ASP A 300 -12.54 -34.13 -27.98
N SER A 301 -11.61 -34.13 -28.94
CA SER A 301 -11.92 -34.11 -30.35
C SER A 301 -12.62 -35.44 -30.68
N ARG A 302 -13.92 -35.52 -30.42
CA ARG A 302 -14.79 -36.52 -31.05
C ARG A 302 -15.64 -35.80 -32.08
N SER A 303 -15.28 -36.03 -33.33
CA SER A 303 -16.11 -35.77 -34.50
C SER A 303 -17.48 -36.46 -34.35
N ASP A 304 -18.47 -35.78 -34.92
CA ASP A 304 -19.89 -36.12 -35.00
C ASP A 304 -20.21 -37.61 -35.16
N THR A 305 -21.23 -38.09 -34.44
CA THR A 305 -22.52 -38.45 -35.07
C THR A 305 -23.55 -38.94 -34.05
N SER A 306 -24.81 -38.63 -34.36
CA SER A 306 -26.08 -39.12 -33.82
C SER A 306 -26.80 -38.23 -32.79
N VAL A 307 -27.73 -37.48 -33.36
CA VAL A 307 -28.99 -36.99 -32.79
C VAL A 307 -29.64 -38.07 -31.91
N ASN A 308 -30.05 -37.71 -30.69
CA ASN A 308 -31.31 -38.17 -30.10
C ASN A 308 -31.71 -37.36 -28.84
N SER A 309 -32.84 -36.68 -28.98
CA SER A 309 -33.90 -36.40 -27.99
C SER A 309 -33.53 -36.00 -26.54
N ILE A 310 -33.87 -34.74 -26.23
CA ILE A 310 -34.14 -34.21 -24.88
C ILE A 310 -35.38 -34.90 -24.29
N PRO A 311 -35.38 -35.20 -22.98
CA PRO A 311 -36.60 -35.06 -22.20
C PRO A 311 -36.42 -34.07 -21.05
N THR A 312 -37.34 -33.12 -21.06
CA THR A 312 -37.77 -32.22 -20.00
C THR A 312 -37.98 -32.98 -18.68
N ILE A 313 -37.44 -32.46 -17.57
CA ILE A 313 -37.97 -32.79 -16.23
C ILE A 313 -38.17 -31.48 -15.46
N HIS A 314 -39.45 -31.14 -15.32
CA HIS A 314 -39.97 -30.34 -14.22
C HIS A 314 -40.07 -31.22 -12.97
N ALA A 315 -39.55 -30.73 -11.85
CA ALA A 315 -40.15 -30.81 -10.52
C ALA A 315 -39.45 -29.78 -9.63
#